data_AF-A0A535P2A7-F1
#
_entry.id   AF-A0A535P2A7-F1
#
_cell.length_a   1.000
_cell.length_b   1.000
_cell.length_c   1.000
_cell.angle_alpha   90.00
_cell.angle_beta   90.00
_cell.angle_gamma   90.00
#
_symmetry.space_group_name_H-M   'P 1'
#
loop_
_entity.id
_entity.type
_entity.pdbx_description
1 polymer ?
#
loop_
_entity_poly.entity_id
_entity_poly.type
_entity_poly.pdbx_seq_one_letter_code
_entity_poly.pdbx_strand_id
1 'polypeptide(L)'
;MSEKTTVNPISLELFRSALTAIAEEMGVVLTRSSYSPNIKERRDFSCALFDLDGRLVAQAAHIPVHLGSMPDSVASALDTFDHFSPGDIIALNDPFLGGTHLPDITLI
;
A
#
# COMPACT_ATOMS: atom_id res chain seq x y z
N MET A 1 -0.58 31.25 16.36
CA MET A 1 0.78 30.71 16.10
C MET A 1 0.74 29.25 16.46
N SER A 2 0.78 28.36 15.47
CA SER A 2 0.73 26.91 15.73
C SER A 2 2.03 26.49 16.41
N GLU A 3 1.91 25.86 17.58
CA GLU A 3 3.02 25.27 18.32
C GLU A 3 3.69 24.24 17.40
N LYS A 4 4.98 24.40 17.10
CA LYS A 4 5.74 23.41 16.33
C LYS A 4 5.92 22.19 17.24
N THR A 5 5.17 21.13 17.00
CA THR A 5 5.42 19.83 17.64
C THR A 5 6.85 19.41 17.34
N THR A 6 7.72 19.44 18.34
CA THR A 6 9.08 18.94 18.22
C THR A 6 9.03 17.42 18.16
N VAL A 7 9.11 16.85 16.96
CA VAL A 7 9.17 15.41 16.76
C VAL A 7 10.49 14.88 17.32
N ASN A 8 10.43 13.93 18.26
CA ASN A 8 11.62 13.28 18.78
C ASN A 8 12.28 12.44 17.67
N PRO A 9 13.55 12.68 17.32
CA PRO A 9 14.21 11.99 16.21
C PRO A 9 14.34 10.48 16.44
N ILE A 10 14.46 10.03 17.70
CA ILE A 10 14.50 8.60 18.04
C ILE A 10 13.14 7.96 17.75
N SER A 11 12.05 8.60 18.18
CA SER A 11 10.70 8.09 17.93
C SER A 11 10.37 8.08 16.44
N LEU A 12 10.74 9.13 15.70
CA LEU A 12 10.56 9.19 14.25
C LEU A 12 11.24 8.00 13.55
N GLU A 13 12.50 7.74 13.90
CA GLU A 13 13.27 6.66 13.30
C GLU A 13 12.73 5.28 13.66
N LEU A 14 12.27 5.11 14.91
CA LEU A 14 11.62 3.88 15.35
C LEU A 14 10.33 3.61 14.56
N PHE A 15 9.46 4.62 14.40
CA PHE A 15 8.23 4.47 13.63
C PHE A 15 8.50 4.23 12.15
N ARG A 16 9.45 4.97 11.55
CA ARG A 16 9.88 4.75 10.16
C ARG A 16 10.32 3.32 9.93
N SER A 17 11.18 2.79 10.81
CA SER A 17 11.70 1.43 10.72
C SER A 17 10.59 0.39 10.89
N ALA A 18 9.71 0.57 11.88
CA ALA A 18 8.61 -0.35 12.15
C ALA A 18 7.61 -0.41 10.98
N LEU A 19 7.18 0.74 10.45
CA LEU A 19 6.22 0.79 9.34
C LEU A 19 6.81 0.24 8.04
N THR A 20 8.10 0.48 7.80
CA THR A 20 8.82 -0.12 6.65
C THR A 20 8.88 -1.64 6.79
N ALA A 21 9.23 -2.15 7.98
CA ALA A 21 9.28 -3.58 8.25
C ALA A 21 7.93 -4.27 8.05
N ILE A 22 6.82 -3.63 8.47
CA ILE A 22 5.47 -4.16 8.21
C ILE A 22 5.21 -4.33 6.71
N ALA A 23 5.50 -3.30 5.91
CA ALA A 23 5.30 -3.37 4.46
C ALA A 23 6.16 -4.47 3.81
N GLU A 24 7.40 -4.64 4.26
CA GLU A 24 8.28 -5.73 3.81
C GLU A 24 7.76 -7.12 4.20
N GLU A 25 7.31 -7.29 5.44
CA GLU A 25 6.75 -8.55 5.93
C GLU A 25 5.47 -8.95 5.18
N MET A 26 4.60 -7.98 4.83
CA MET A 26 3.44 -8.23 3.96
C MET A 26 3.88 -8.90 2.64
N GLY A 27 4.94 -8.38 2.02
CA GLY A 27 5.50 -8.94 0.79
C GLY A 27 6.09 -10.34 0.96
N VAL A 28 6.77 -10.60 2.07
CA VAL A 28 7.27 -11.94 2.42
C VAL A 28 6.13 -12.94 2.58
N VAL A 29 5.08 -12.56 3.30
CA VAL A 29 3.89 -13.41 3.52
C VAL A 29 3.17 -13.69 2.20
N LEU A 30 2.98 -12.68 1.36
CA LEU A 30 2.35 -12.81 0.04
C LEU A 30 3.16 -13.76 -0.87
N THR A 31 4.49 -13.60 -0.91
CA THR A 31 5.37 -14.49 -1.69
C THR A 31 5.27 -15.94 -1.23
N ARG A 32 5.28 -16.17 0.10
CA ARG A 32 5.28 -17.52 0.68
C ARG A 32 3.94 -18.24 0.51
N SER A 33 2.84 -17.50 0.57
CA SER A 33 1.48 -18.03 0.45
C SER A 33 1.04 -18.21 -1.00
N SER A 34 1.68 -17.55 -1.96
CA SER A 34 1.28 -17.63 -3.36
C SER A 34 1.66 -18.95 -4.03
N TYR A 35 0.76 -19.41 -4.91
CA TYR A 35 0.97 -20.49 -5.86
C TYR A 35 1.38 -19.98 -7.26
N SER A 36 1.19 -18.69 -7.54
CA SER A 36 1.49 -18.10 -8.85
C SER A 36 3.01 -17.90 -9.01
N PRO A 37 3.63 -18.41 -10.08
CA PRO A 37 5.04 -18.14 -10.37
C PRO A 37 5.34 -16.65 -10.54
N ASN A 38 4.37 -15.86 -11.02
CA ASN A 38 4.54 -14.40 -11.14
C ASN A 38 4.75 -13.76 -9.77
N ILE A 39 4.03 -14.20 -8.75
CA ILE A 39 4.18 -13.67 -7.38
C ILE A 39 5.36 -14.34 -6.67
N LYS A 40 5.47 -15.66 -6.74
CA LYS A 40 6.41 -16.45 -5.94
C LYS A 40 7.85 -16.35 -6.42
N GLU A 41 8.05 -16.34 -7.74
CA GLU A 41 9.37 -16.36 -8.37
C GLU A 41 9.73 -15.02 -8.97
N ARG A 42 8.82 -14.41 -9.74
CA ARG A 42 9.07 -13.11 -10.38
C ARG A 42 8.87 -11.92 -9.44
N ARG A 43 8.21 -12.13 -8.29
CA ARG A 43 7.90 -11.09 -7.28
C ARG A 43 7.13 -9.92 -7.88
N ASP A 44 6.18 -10.26 -8.74
CA ASP A 44 5.34 -9.33 -9.48
C ASP A 44 4.19 -8.80 -8.61
N PHE A 45 4.53 -8.09 -7.53
CA PHE A 45 3.59 -7.48 -6.60
C PHE A 45 4.24 -6.32 -5.87
N SER A 46 3.45 -5.52 -5.16
CA SER A 46 3.95 -4.58 -4.17
C SER A 46 3.00 -4.53 -2.98
N CYS A 47 3.48 -4.03 -1.85
CA CYS A 47 2.70 -3.87 -0.63
C CYS A 47 2.95 -2.48 -0.08
N ALA A 48 1.91 -1.83 0.42
CA ALA A 48 1.98 -0.48 0.94
C ALA A 48 1.02 -0.27 2.11
N LEU A 49 1.36 0.68 2.96
CA LEU A 49 0.55 1.17 4.07
C LEU A 49 0.12 2.60 3.77
N PHE A 50 -1.14 2.89 4.02
CA PHE A 50 -1.74 4.22 3.84
C PHE A 50 -2.32 4.71 5.17
N ASP A 51 -2.35 6.03 5.36
CA ASP A 51 -3.04 6.65 6.48
C ASP A 51 -4.56 6.77 6.21
N LEU A 52 -5.31 7.27 7.19
CA LEU A 52 -6.76 7.45 7.07
C LEU A 52 -7.19 8.48 6.00
N ASP A 53 -6.26 9.34 5.57
CA ASP A 53 -6.48 10.31 4.51
C ASP A 53 -6.05 9.76 3.13
N GLY A 54 -5.69 8.46 3.04
CA GLY A 54 -5.22 7.83 1.82
C GLY A 54 -3.79 8.21 1.40
N ARG A 55 -2.99 8.78 2.31
CA ARG A 55 -1.59 9.12 2.00
C ARG A 55 -0.68 7.92 2.21
N LEU A 56 0.25 7.70 1.28
CA LEU A 56 1.25 6.65 1.36
C LEU A 56 2.18 6.88 2.56
N VAL A 57 2.25 5.91 3.47
CA VAL A 57 3.06 5.95 4.70
C VAL A 57 4.34 5.12 4.54
N ALA A 58 4.22 3.89 4.04
CA ALA A 58 5.35 2.99 3.85
C ALA A 58 5.04 2.01 2.70
N GLN A 59 6.08 1.45 2.08
CA GLN A 59 5.92 0.50 0.98
C GLN A 59 7.12 -0.44 0.86
N ALA A 60 6.84 -1.68 0.47
CA ALA A 60 7.83 -2.60 -0.04
C ALA A 60 8.03 -2.31 -1.54
N ALA A 61 9.04 -1.49 -1.84
CA ALA A 61 9.31 -1.03 -3.19
C ALA A 61 9.91 -2.15 -4.05
N HIS A 62 9.04 -2.89 -4.76
CA HIS A 62 9.46 -3.94 -5.68
C HIS A 62 9.32 -3.54 -7.15
N ILE A 63 8.29 -2.75 -7.50
CA ILE A 63 8.00 -2.39 -8.89
C ILE A 63 7.62 -0.90 -9.01
N PRO A 64 8.40 -0.08 -9.74
CA PRO A 64 8.19 1.37 -9.84
C PRO A 64 6.79 1.79 -10.29
N VAL A 65 6.14 1.02 -11.19
CA VAL A 65 4.79 1.35 -11.68
C VAL A 65 3.75 1.32 -10.56
N HIS A 66 3.87 0.38 -9.62
CA HIS A 66 2.97 0.28 -8.46
C HIS A 66 3.12 1.48 -7.52
N LEU A 67 4.34 2.03 -7.38
CA LEU A 67 4.59 3.21 -6.53
C LEU A 67 3.81 4.43 -7.04
N GLY A 68 3.61 4.52 -8.35
CA GLY A 68 2.83 5.60 -8.97
C GLY A 68 1.32 5.37 -8.90
N SER A 69 0.87 4.12 -9.04
CA SER A 69 -0.56 3.81 -9.27
C SER A 69 -1.34 3.49 -7.99
N MET A 70 -0.71 2.94 -6.95
CA MET A 70 -1.38 2.58 -5.70
C MET A 70 -2.03 3.77 -4.97
N PRO A 71 -1.40 4.97 -4.90
CA PRO A 71 -2.06 6.14 -4.31
C PRO A 71 -3.35 6.53 -5.04
N ASP A 72 -3.37 6.46 -6.38
CA ASP A 72 -4.56 6.76 -7.17
C ASP A 72 -5.66 5.70 -6.98
N SER A 73 -5.26 4.43 -6.78
CA SER A 73 -6.18 3.33 -6.45
C SER A 73 -6.87 3.58 -5.10
N VAL A 74 -6.11 3.99 -4.08
CA VAL A 74 -6.64 4.29 -2.74
C VAL A 74 -7.53 5.53 -2.77
N ALA A 75 -7.12 6.58 -3.48
CA ALA A 75 -7.94 7.78 -3.66
C ALA A 75 -9.28 7.43 -4.33
N SER A 76 -9.25 6.64 -5.40
CA SER A 76 -10.46 6.20 -6.12
C SER A 76 -11.39 5.37 -5.22
N ALA A 77 -10.83 4.52 -4.36
CA ALA A 77 -11.60 3.75 -3.40
C ALA A 77 -12.29 4.65 -2.35
N LEU A 78 -11.58 5.63 -1.80
CA LEU A 78 -12.13 6.60 -0.84
C LEU A 78 -13.19 7.51 -1.46
N ASP A 79 -13.04 7.87 -2.73
CA ASP A 79 -14.03 8.68 -3.47
C ASP A 79 -15.29 7.88 -3.86
N THR A 80 -15.16 6.57 -4.03
CA THR A 80 -16.26 5.71 -4.49
C THR A 80 -17.14 5.22 -3.33
N PHE A 81 -16.54 5.00 -2.15
CA PHE A 81 -17.23 4.38 -1.02
C PHE A 81 -17.21 5.30 0.21
N ASP A 82 -18.41 5.69 0.66
CA ASP A 82 -18.57 6.60 1.80
C ASP A 82 -18.39 5.91 3.17
N HIS A 83 -18.41 4.57 3.22
CA HIS A 83 -18.42 3.80 4.46
C HIS A 83 -17.57 2.54 4.33
N PHE A 84 -16.75 2.29 5.35
CA PHE A 84 -15.90 1.10 5.49
C PHE A 84 -16.19 0.44 6.82
N SER A 85 -16.44 -0.87 6.82
CA SER A 85 -16.56 -1.68 8.03
C SER A 85 -15.32 -2.53 8.23
N PRO A 86 -14.94 -2.85 9.49
CA PRO A 86 -13.86 -3.80 9.74
C PRO A 86 -14.10 -5.13 9.02
N GLY A 87 -13.15 -5.52 8.17
CA GLY A 87 -13.23 -6.75 7.38
C GLY A 87 -13.64 -6.55 5.91
N ASP A 88 -14.06 -5.35 5.52
CA ASP A 88 -14.28 -5.03 4.11
C ASP A 88 -12.94 -5.00 3.36
N ILE A 89 -12.98 -5.43 2.08
CA ILE A 89 -11.84 -5.42 1.16
C ILE A 89 -12.33 -4.86 -0.17
N ILE A 90 -11.59 -3.89 -0.71
CA ILE A 90 -11.85 -3.38 -2.06
C ILE A 90 -10.88 -4.02 -3.03
N ALA A 91 -11.39 -4.46 -4.18
CA ALA A 91 -10.59 -4.96 -5.28
C ALA A 91 -10.83 -4.10 -6.52
N LEU A 92 -9.74 -3.61 -7.14
CA LEU A 92 -9.82 -2.86 -8.39
C LEU A 92 -8.67 -3.18 -9.34
N ASN A 93 -8.93 -3.01 -10.64
CA ASN A 93 -7.95 -3.12 -11.71
C ASN A 93 -8.25 -2.18 -12.90
N ASP A 94 -9.19 -1.23 -12.74
CA ASP A 94 -9.54 -0.27 -13.79
C ASP A 94 -8.37 0.71 -13.99
N PRO A 95 -7.76 0.76 -15.19
CA PRO A 95 -6.62 1.64 -15.45
C PRO A 95 -6.95 3.13 -15.36
N PHE A 96 -8.23 3.50 -15.41
CA PHE A 96 -8.68 4.89 -15.23
C PHE A 96 -8.92 5.26 -13.76
N LEU A 97 -8.86 4.30 -12.84
CA LEU A 97 -9.08 4.47 -11.40
C LEU A 97 -7.86 4.00 -10.58
N GLY A 98 -6.66 4.12 -11.12
CA GLY A 98 -5.41 3.77 -10.45
C GLY A 98 -4.91 2.34 -10.69
N GLY A 99 -5.62 1.52 -11.48
CA GLY A 99 -5.06 0.28 -12.02
C GLY A 99 -3.92 0.57 -13.02
N THR A 100 -3.04 -0.40 -13.23
CA THR A 100 -1.94 -0.30 -14.21
C THR A 100 -2.33 -0.95 -15.54
N HIS A 101 -2.83 -2.18 -15.48
CA HIS A 101 -3.43 -2.92 -16.58
C HIS A 101 -4.26 -4.08 -16.05
N LEU A 102 -5.10 -4.68 -16.90
CA LEU A 102 -6.11 -5.67 -16.50
C LEU A 102 -5.62 -6.83 -15.60
N PRO A 103 -4.41 -7.42 -15.81
CA PRO A 103 -3.87 -8.45 -14.91
C PRO A 103 -3.53 -8.01 -13.48
N ASP A 104 -3.30 -6.72 -13.24
CA ASP A 104 -2.85 -6.21 -11.96
C ASP A 104 -4.07 -5.83 -11.12
N ILE A 105 -4.25 -6.54 -10.02
CA ILE A 105 -5.38 -6.34 -9.10
C ILE A 105 -4.84 -5.75 -7.82
N THR A 106 -5.31 -4.54 -7.48
CA THR A 106 -5.04 -3.90 -6.21
C THR A 106 -6.10 -4.31 -5.21
N LEU A 107 -5.67 -4.85 -4.07
CA LEU A 107 -6.51 -5.10 -2.91
C LEU A 107 -6.20 -4.04 -1.85
N ILE A 108 -7.25 -3.36 -1.37
CA ILE A 108 -7.19 -2.33 -0.33
C ILE A 108 -7.97 -2.82 0.87
#